data_AF-A0A9W3XLV7-F1
#
_entry.id   AF-A0A9W3XLV7-F1
#
_cell.length_a   1.000
_cell.length_b   1.000
_cell.length_c   1.000
_cell.angle_alpha   90.00
_cell.angle_beta   90.00
_cell.angle_gamma   90.00
#
_symmetry.space_group_name_H-M   'P 1'
#
loop_
_entity.id
_entity.type
_entity.pdbx_description
1 polymer ?
#
loop_
_entity_poly.entity_id
_entity_poly.type
_entity_poly.pdbx_seq_one_letter_code
_entity_poly.pdbx_strand_id
1 'polypeptide(L)'
;MSPKEARMEILGLTDNHCRQCDNKCSRDFVYCWTKCEVGKRLNEIGVVLGGKVFVKTSIQRTEDEWNKICEETMKLKEHGMKYIEIAKKFNVSYGHLRKQLNKRNMKK
;
A
#
# COMPACT_ATOMS: atom_id res chain seq x y z
N MET A 1 -23.89 -1.43 7.33
CA MET A 1 -24.14 -0.14 6.66
C MET A 1 -24.73 -0.41 5.28
N SER A 2 -25.84 0.24 4.96
CA SER A 2 -26.46 0.24 3.63
C SER A 2 -25.75 1.22 2.68
N PRO A 3 -25.89 1.06 1.35
CA PRO A 3 -25.34 2.02 0.38
C PRO A 3 -25.82 3.47 0.58
N LYS A 4 -26.99 3.68 1.21
CA LYS A 4 -27.50 5.02 1.52
C LYS A 4 -26.74 5.61 2.72
N GLU A 5 -26.60 4.86 3.80
CA GLU A 5 -25.83 5.26 4.98
C GLU A 5 -24.36 5.54 4.63
N ALA A 6 -23.76 4.72 3.77
CA ALA A 6 -22.41 4.91 3.26
C ALA A 6 -22.22 6.27 2.57
N ARG A 7 -23.16 6.64 1.70
CA ARG A 7 -23.11 7.95 1.01
C ARG A 7 -23.29 9.11 1.98
N MET A 8 -24.18 8.99 2.96
CA MET A 8 -24.38 10.02 3.98
C MET A 8 -23.13 10.21 4.84
N GLU A 9 -22.47 9.13 5.25
CA GLU A 9 -21.22 9.21 6.01
C GLU A 9 -20.08 9.81 5.17
N ILE A 10 -19.94 9.39 3.90
CA ILE A 10 -18.97 9.99 2.98
C ILE A 10 -19.18 11.51 2.87
N LEU A 11 -20.41 11.97 2.63
CA LEU A 11 -20.72 13.40 2.55
C LEU A 11 -20.30 14.14 3.81
N GLY A 12 -20.69 13.63 4.99
CA GLY A 12 -20.32 14.21 6.27
C GLY A 12 -18.81 14.29 6.49
N LEU A 13 -18.07 13.22 6.18
CA LEU A 13 -16.60 13.21 6.27
C LEU A 13 -15.97 14.21 5.29
N THR A 14 -16.49 14.30 4.07
CA THR A 14 -15.95 15.22 3.06
C THR A 14 -16.20 16.69 3.39
N ASP A 15 -17.39 17.03 3.89
CA ASP A 15 -17.76 18.42 4.20
C ASP A 15 -17.06 18.92 5.47
N ASN A 16 -16.97 18.08 6.51
CA ASN A 16 -16.42 18.46 7.80
C ASN A 16 -14.89 18.41 7.85
N HIS A 17 -14.24 17.59 7.01
CA HIS A 17 -12.79 17.40 7.05
C HIS A 17 -12.13 17.69 5.72
N CYS A 18 -12.47 16.94 4.66
CA CYS A 18 -11.74 17.03 3.40
C CYS A 18 -11.89 18.40 2.72
N ARG A 19 -13.00 19.13 2.95
CA ARG A 19 -13.25 20.43 2.34
C ARG A 19 -12.18 21.47 2.68
N GLN A 20 -11.67 21.44 3.90
CA GLN A 20 -10.66 22.37 4.44
C GLN A 20 -9.27 21.74 4.57
N CYS A 21 -9.11 20.48 4.15
CA CYS A 21 -7.83 19.78 4.27
C CYS A 21 -6.82 20.30 3.24
N ASP A 22 -5.61 20.60 3.69
CA ASP A 22 -4.49 21.01 2.81
C ASP A 22 -4.18 19.98 1.72
N ASN A 23 -4.44 18.70 2.00
CA ASN A 23 -4.21 17.59 1.08
C ASN A 23 -5.38 17.33 0.12
N LYS A 24 -6.48 18.10 0.19
CA LYS A 24 -7.69 17.89 -0.64
C LYS A 24 -7.39 17.83 -2.14
N CYS A 25 -6.55 18.74 -2.60
CA CYS A 25 -6.14 18.84 -4.01
C CYS A 25 -4.79 18.16 -4.27
N SER A 26 -4.25 17.44 -3.29
CA SER A 26 -2.97 16.75 -3.45
C SER A 26 -3.11 15.63 -4.48
N ARG A 27 -2.07 15.49 -5.32
CA ARG A 27 -1.92 14.32 -6.19
C ARG A 27 -1.45 13.09 -5.42
N ASP A 28 -1.00 13.26 -4.17
CA ASP A 28 -0.59 12.18 -3.28
C ASP A 28 -1.79 11.61 -2.52
N PHE A 29 -2.53 10.72 -3.18
CA PHE A 29 -3.61 9.94 -2.58
C PHE A 29 -3.11 8.93 -1.53
N VAL A 30 -1.80 8.63 -1.50
CA VAL A 30 -1.20 7.67 -0.56
C VAL A 30 -1.32 8.21 0.86
N TYR A 31 -1.09 9.51 1.05
CA TYR A 31 -1.28 10.14 2.35
C TYR A 31 -2.69 9.91 2.89
N CYS A 32 -3.71 10.21 2.09
CA CYS A 32 -5.11 10.07 2.50
C CYS A 32 -5.44 8.63 2.89
N TRP A 33 -5.03 7.65 2.08
CA TRP A 33 -5.41 6.26 2.30
C TRP A 33 -4.53 5.49 3.30
N THR A 34 -3.36 6.03 3.68
CA THR A 34 -2.42 5.32 4.58
C THR A 34 -2.11 6.05 5.88
N LYS A 35 -2.27 7.38 5.94
CA LYS A 35 -1.89 8.21 7.10
C LYS A 35 -3.06 9.01 7.69
N CYS A 36 -3.99 9.48 6.86
CA CYS A 36 -5.14 10.25 7.33
C CYS A 36 -6.27 9.31 7.83
N GLU A 37 -6.72 9.48 9.08
CA GLU A 37 -7.81 8.64 9.63
C GLU A 37 -9.13 8.80 8.87
N VAL A 38 -9.49 10.03 8.48
CA VAL A 38 -10.67 10.28 7.64
C VAL A 38 -10.51 9.66 6.26
N GLY A 39 -9.33 9.75 5.66
CA GLY A 39 -9.06 9.16 4.35
C GLY A 39 -9.06 7.62 4.38
N LYS A 40 -8.56 6.99 5.46
CA LYS A 40 -8.68 5.54 5.69
C LYS A 40 -10.14 5.13 5.79
N ARG A 41 -10.93 5.88 6.57
CA ARG A 41 -12.36 5.61 6.72
C ARG A 41 -13.12 5.73 5.39
N LEU A 42 -12.84 6.76 4.60
CA LEU A 42 -13.40 6.92 3.25
C LEU A 42 -13.04 5.74 2.32
N ASN A 43 -11.80 5.26 2.40
CA ASN A 43 -11.32 4.12 1.62
C ASN A 43 -12.04 2.81 1.99
N GLU A 44 -12.36 2.62 3.27
CA GLU A 44 -13.13 1.47 3.76
C GLU A 44 -14.61 1.52 3.33
N ILE A 45 -15.28 2.68 3.52
CA ILE A 45 -16.71 2.84 3.19
C ILE A 45 -16.94 2.70 1.69
N GLY A 46 -15.98 3.12 0.85
CA GLY A 46 -16.05 2.99 -0.60
C GLY A 46 -16.31 1.55 -1.08
N VAL A 47 -15.90 0.54 -0.31
CA VAL A 47 -16.15 -0.88 -0.62
C VAL A 47 -17.63 -1.22 -0.62
N VAL A 48 -18.42 -0.61 0.29
CA VAL A 48 -19.88 -0.78 0.36
C VAL A 48 -20.57 -0.33 -0.93
N LEU A 49 -19.93 0.59 -1.67
CA LEU A 49 -20.40 1.11 -2.94
C LEU A 49 -19.78 0.38 -4.16
N GLY A 50 -19.10 -0.75 -3.95
CA GLY A 50 -18.42 -1.51 -5.01
C GLY A 50 -17.00 -1.05 -5.31
N GLY A 51 -16.44 -0.14 -4.51
CA GLY A 51 -15.03 0.23 -4.57
C GLY A 51 -14.09 -0.88 -4.07
N LYS A 52 -12.79 -0.67 -4.23
CA LYS A 52 -11.75 -1.53 -3.65
C LYS A 52 -10.96 -0.72 -2.62
N VAL A 53 -10.61 -1.35 -1.51
CA VAL A 53 -9.71 -0.74 -0.53
C VAL A 53 -8.36 -0.52 -1.20
N PHE A 54 -7.89 0.71 -1.22
CA PHE A 54 -6.51 1.00 -1.53
C PHE A 54 -5.62 0.44 -0.42
N VAL A 55 -4.63 -0.36 -0.81
CA VAL A 55 -3.62 -0.90 0.09
C VAL A 55 -2.29 -0.33 -0.39
N LYS A 56 -1.41 0.15 0.49
CA LYS A 56 -0.11 0.74 0.08
C LYS A 56 0.69 -0.18 -0.86
N THR A 57 0.51 -1.49 -0.75
CA THR A 57 1.11 -2.49 -1.66
C THR A 57 0.58 -2.48 -3.10
N SER A 58 -0.52 -1.79 -3.38
CA SER A 58 -1.00 -1.52 -4.75
C SER A 58 -0.23 -0.40 -5.44
N ILE A 59 0.55 0.40 -4.69
CA ILE A 59 1.55 1.28 -5.29
C ILE A 59 2.67 0.39 -5.80
N GLN A 60 2.96 0.49 -7.10
CA GLN A 60 4.14 -0.15 -7.65
C GLN A 60 5.37 0.46 -6.96
N ARG A 61 6.12 -0.39 -6.26
CA ARG A 61 7.40 0.03 -5.66
C ARG A 61 8.32 0.60 -6.72
N THR A 62 9.02 1.67 -6.38
CA THR A 62 10.02 2.26 -7.26
C THR A 62 11.21 1.33 -7.45
N GLU A 63 12.04 1.62 -8.45
CA GLU A 63 13.27 0.84 -8.69
C GLU A 63 14.22 0.89 -7.47
N ASP A 64 14.35 2.05 -6.84
CA ASP A 64 15.18 2.24 -5.64
C ASP A 64 14.66 1.46 -4.42
N GLU A 65 13.33 1.43 -4.23
CA GLU A 65 12.72 0.61 -3.18
C GLU A 65 13.00 -0.88 -3.43
N TRP A 66 12.94 -1.33 -4.68
CA TRP A 66 13.31 -2.69 -5.02
C TRP A 66 14.81 -2.96 -4.86
N ASN A 67 15.69 -2.01 -5.15
CA ASN A 67 17.13 -2.13 -4.91
C ASN A 67 17.40 -2.41 -3.43
N LYS A 68 16.82 -1.60 -2.53
CA LYS A 68 16.93 -1.79 -1.07
C LYS A 68 16.39 -3.13 -0.60
N ILE A 69 15.22 -3.55 -1.09
CA ILE A 69 14.63 -4.85 -0.75
C ILE A 69 15.54 -5.99 -1.20
N CYS A 70 16.12 -5.91 -2.41
CA CYS A 70 16.99 -6.96 -2.93
C CYS A 70 18.31 -7.04 -2.13
N GLU A 71 18.93 -5.91 -1.80
CA GLU A 71 20.12 -5.87 -0.94
C GLU A 71 19.84 -6.45 0.46
N GLU A 72 18.75 -6.04 1.09
CA GLU A 72 18.37 -6.58 2.40
C GLU A 72 18.06 -8.07 2.29
N THR A 73 17.40 -8.52 1.22
CA THR A 73 17.15 -9.94 0.96
C THR A 73 18.45 -10.75 0.93
N MET A 74 19.51 -10.24 0.30
CA MET A 74 20.80 -10.94 0.25
C MET A 74 21.44 -11.05 1.64
N LYS A 75 21.39 -9.98 2.44
CA LYS A 75 21.86 -9.99 3.84
C LYS A 75 21.08 -11.00 4.67
N LEU A 76 19.75 -10.99 4.59
CA LEU A 76 18.89 -11.91 5.33
C LEU A 76 19.11 -13.38 4.91
N LYS A 77 19.39 -13.63 3.63
CA LYS A 77 19.74 -14.94 3.10
C LYS A 77 21.07 -15.45 3.65
N GLU A 78 22.07 -14.58 3.78
CA GLU A 78 23.37 -14.88 4.40
C GLU A 78 23.21 -15.26 5.88
N HIS A 79 22.25 -14.65 6.58
CA HIS A 79 21.89 -15.00 7.95
C HIS A 79 20.99 -16.25 8.05
N GLY A 80 20.83 -17.01 6.96
CA GLY A 80 20.16 -18.31 6.96
C GLY A 80 18.65 -18.29 6.74
N MET A 81 18.01 -17.13 6.58
CA MET A 81 16.56 -17.10 6.33
C MET A 81 16.18 -17.66 4.96
N LYS A 82 14.99 -18.26 4.87
CA LYS A 82 14.45 -18.77 3.61
C LYS A 82 13.80 -17.64 2.83
N TYR A 83 13.90 -17.68 1.51
CA TYR A 83 13.27 -16.67 0.64
C TYR A 83 11.76 -16.53 0.85
N ILE A 84 11.06 -17.60 1.27
CA ILE A 84 9.61 -17.53 1.57
C ILE A 84 9.36 -16.67 2.81
N GLU A 85 10.19 -16.77 3.83
CA GLU A 85 10.09 -15.97 5.07
C GLU A 85 10.43 -14.51 4.78
N ILE A 86 11.48 -14.28 3.99
CA ILE A 86 11.88 -12.94 3.54
C ILE A 86 10.79 -12.29 2.69
N ALA A 87 10.17 -13.02 1.77
CA ALA A 87 9.08 -12.52 0.95
C ALA A 87 7.86 -12.08 1.79
N LYS A 88 7.52 -12.84 2.84
CA LYS A 88 6.49 -12.45 3.82
C LYS A 88 6.87 -11.18 4.56
N LYS A 89 8.13 -11.02 4.99
CA LYS A 89 8.64 -9.80 5.64
C LYS A 89 8.41 -8.56 4.78
N PHE A 90 8.65 -8.65 3.48
CA PHE A 90 8.43 -7.53 2.55
C PHE A 90 7.02 -7.46 1.97
N ASN A 91 6.09 -8.31 2.42
CA ASN A 91 4.73 -8.42 1.88
C ASN A 91 4.70 -8.52 0.35
N VAL A 92 5.51 -9.43 -0.19
CA VAL A 92 5.59 -9.76 -1.62
C VAL A 92 5.45 -11.26 -1.80
N SER A 93 4.99 -11.69 -2.98
CA SER A 93 5.05 -13.11 -3.30
C SER A 93 6.49 -13.56 -3.53
N TYR A 94 6.81 -14.79 -3.15
CA TYR A 94 8.13 -15.39 -3.39
C TYR A 94 8.53 -15.30 -4.88
N GLY A 95 7.60 -15.60 -5.78
CA GLY A 95 7.84 -15.54 -7.22
C GLY A 95 8.16 -14.12 -7.69
N HIS A 96 7.50 -13.09 -7.15
CA HIS A 96 7.81 -11.70 -7.48
C HIS A 96 9.18 -11.28 -6.94
N LEU A 97 9.50 -11.65 -5.69
CA LEU A 97 10.82 -11.38 -5.11
C LEU A 97 11.95 -11.98 -5.96
N ARG A 98 11.80 -13.25 -6.39
CA ARG A 98 12.79 -13.92 -7.25
C ARG A 98 12.94 -13.25 -8.61
N LYS A 99 11.84 -12.79 -9.21
CA LYS A 99 11.88 -12.01 -10.47
C LYS A 99 12.68 -10.71 -10.28
N GLN A 100 12.49 -10.01 -9.16
CA GLN A 100 13.17 -8.73 -8.90
C GLN A 100 14.66 -8.90 -8.59
N LEU A 101 15.04 -9.97 -7.89
CA LEU A 101 16.44 -10.37 -7.70
C LEU A 101 17.12 -10.70 -9.03
N ASN A 102 16.44 -11.48 -9.89
CA ASN A 102 16.96 -11.85 -11.21
C ASN A 102 17.23 -10.62 -12.09
N LYS A 103 16.34 -9.62 -12.07
CA LYS A 103 16.52 -8.36 -12.82
C LYS A 103 17.80 -7.61 -12.42
N ARG A 104 18.29 -7.82 -11.20
CA ARG A 104 19.46 -7.15 -10.62
C ARG A 104 20.70 -8.04 -10.57
N ASN A 105 20.65 -9.21 -11.21
CA ASN A 105 21.72 -10.22 -11.17
C ASN A 105 22.11 -10.68 -9.74
N MET A 106 21.23 -10.50 -8.76
CA MET A 106 21.44 -10.89 -7.36
C MET A 106 20.97 -12.33 -7.15
N LYS A 107 21.63 -13.27 -7.82
CA LYS A 107 21.36 -14.71 -7.67
C LYS A 107 22.26 -15.27 -6.56
N LYS A 108 21.66 -15.75 -5.47
CA LYS A 108 22.31 -16.66 -4.49
C LYS A 108 21.42 -17.86 -4.26
#